data_AF-A0A0C3FPC1-F1
#
_entry.id   AF-A0A0C3FPC1-F1
#
_cell.length_a   1.000
_cell.length_b   1.000
_cell.length_c   1.000
_cell.angle_alpha   90.00
_cell.angle_beta   90.00
_cell.angle_gamma   90.00
#
_symmetry.space_group_name_H-M   'P 1'
#
loop_
_entity.id
_entity.type
_entity.pdbx_description
1 polymer ?
#
loop_
_entity_poly.entity_id
_entity_poly.type
_entity_poly.pdbx_seq_one_letter_code
_entity_poly.pdbx_strand_id
1 'polypeptide(L)'
;MENFVRLAKPGNEWSANELMAYNISIVERDQNTFFNGPLPAYTGPAGFVQYEDRVQGLDAASLALIKRLDLDTKVMDGEESAVDDFTTELFRALGYETEQTVIHTRKNIRLSMCGQQVYANTAVCVMDINSELLLFVQEDIT
;
A
#
# COMPACT_ATOMS: atom_id res chain seq x y z
N MET A 1 -29.58 -5.27 25.92
CA MET A 1 -28.16 -4.86 25.96
C MET A 1 -27.38 -6.01 25.38
N GLU A 2 -27.04 -5.94 24.10
CA GLU A 2 -26.15 -6.94 23.50
C GLU A 2 -24.73 -6.65 23.98
N ASN A 3 -24.08 -7.65 24.57
CA ASN A 3 -22.67 -7.59 24.88
C ASN A 3 -21.92 -7.71 23.55
N PHE A 4 -21.52 -6.58 22.96
CA PHE A 4 -20.64 -6.58 21.79
C PHE A 4 -19.32 -7.25 22.17
N VAL A 5 -19.17 -8.52 21.80
CA VAL A 5 -17.94 -9.27 22.05
C VAL A 5 -16.88 -8.74 21.11
N ARG A 6 -15.84 -8.13 21.68
CA ARG A 6 -14.66 -7.66 20.97
C ARG A 6 -13.77 -8.85 20.63
N LEU A 7 -13.82 -9.30 19.38
CA LEU A 7 -13.01 -10.39 18.86
C LEU A 7 -12.05 -9.89 17.78
N ALA A 8 -10.88 -10.50 17.71
CA ALA A 8 -10.02 -10.35 16.56
C ALA A 8 -10.68 -11.04 15.36
N LYS A 9 -10.75 -10.33 14.23
CA LYS A 9 -11.37 -10.78 12.98
C LYS A 9 -10.53 -10.30 11.80
N PRO A 10 -10.48 -11.05 10.69
CA PRO A 10 -9.88 -10.55 9.46
C PRO A 10 -10.62 -9.31 8.95
N GLY A 11 -9.94 -8.43 8.23
CA GLY A 11 -10.49 -7.11 7.85
C GLY A 11 -11.80 -7.18 7.07
N ASN A 12 -11.96 -8.20 6.21
CA ASN A 12 -13.18 -8.45 5.44
C ASN A 12 -14.39 -8.92 6.27
N GLU A 13 -14.18 -9.29 7.54
CA GLU A 13 -15.26 -9.64 8.49
C GLU A 13 -15.65 -8.47 9.40
N TRP A 14 -15.02 -7.30 9.25
CA TRP A 14 -15.40 -6.11 10.00
C TRP A 14 -16.68 -5.50 9.44
N SER A 15 -17.64 -5.24 10.31
CA SER A 15 -18.90 -4.59 9.98
C SER A 15 -19.09 -3.29 10.76
N ALA A 16 -20.19 -2.59 10.51
CA ALA A 16 -20.58 -1.42 11.29
C ALA A 16 -20.68 -1.71 12.80
N ASN A 17 -20.98 -2.96 13.19
CA ASN A 17 -21.06 -3.37 14.59
C ASN A 17 -19.71 -3.26 15.30
N GLU A 18 -18.63 -3.71 14.66
CA GLU A 18 -17.28 -3.59 15.20
C GLU A 18 -16.87 -2.11 15.29
N LEU A 19 -17.12 -1.32 14.24
CA LEU A 19 -16.83 0.12 14.25
C LEU A 19 -17.52 0.82 15.43
N MET A 20 -18.82 0.53 15.67
CA MET A 20 -19.54 1.03 16.84
C MET A 20 -18.94 0.52 18.16
N ALA A 21 -18.62 -0.78 18.26
CA ALA A 21 -18.08 -1.37 19.47
C ALA A 21 -16.71 -0.80 19.89
N TYR A 22 -15.92 -0.34 18.92
CA TYR A 22 -14.64 0.35 19.11
C TYR A 22 -14.75 1.88 19.10
N ASN A 23 -15.96 2.44 18.97
CA ASN A 23 -16.19 3.87 18.88
C ASN A 23 -15.40 4.54 17.72
N ILE A 24 -15.34 3.86 16.58
CA ILE A 24 -14.72 4.33 15.34
C ILE A 24 -15.80 4.96 14.47
N SER A 25 -15.57 6.20 14.04
CA SER A 25 -16.41 6.90 13.08
C SER A 25 -15.65 7.14 11.78
N ILE A 26 -16.27 6.84 10.64
CA ILE A 26 -15.75 7.20 9.32
C ILE A 26 -16.19 8.64 9.03
N VAL A 27 -15.23 9.49 8.69
CA VAL A 27 -15.49 10.90 8.37
C VAL A 27 -14.87 11.22 7.04
N GLU A 28 -15.69 11.65 6.09
CA GLU A 28 -15.22 12.13 4.80
C GLU A 28 -14.48 13.47 4.98
N ARG A 29 -13.34 13.57 4.31
CA ARG A 29 -12.46 14.75 4.31
C ARG A 29 -11.94 14.97 2.90
N ASP A 30 -11.90 16.22 2.48
CA ASP A 30 -11.20 16.60 1.26
C ASP A 30 -9.69 16.49 1.44
N GLN A 31 -8.97 16.43 0.31
CA GLN A 31 -7.51 16.26 0.28
C GLN A 31 -6.78 17.33 1.11
N ASN A 32 -7.17 18.61 0.98
CA ASN A 32 -6.46 19.70 1.64
C ASN A 32 -6.65 19.62 3.15
N THR A 33 -7.84 19.26 3.62
CA THR A 33 -8.10 19.04 5.04
C THR A 33 -7.36 17.80 5.57
N PHE A 34 -7.29 16.71 4.81
CA PHE A 34 -6.62 15.48 5.24
C PHE A 34 -5.10 15.64 5.36
N PHE A 35 -4.45 16.23 4.34
CA PHE A 35 -3.00 16.41 4.29
C PHE A 35 -2.52 17.72 4.93
N ASN A 36 -3.42 18.52 5.50
CA ASN A 36 -3.13 19.87 6.03
C ASN A 36 -2.46 20.79 5.00
N GLY A 37 -2.88 20.72 3.73
CA GLY A 37 -2.34 21.54 2.65
C GLY A 37 -2.30 20.84 1.29
N PRO A 38 -1.69 21.50 0.28
CA PRO A 38 -1.47 20.89 -1.02
C PRO A 38 -0.46 19.74 -0.90
N LEU A 39 -0.62 18.73 -1.76
CA LEU A 39 0.35 17.65 -1.89
C LEU A 39 1.69 18.21 -2.41
N PRO A 40 2.82 17.60 -2.01
CA PRO A 40 4.13 17.95 -2.55
C PRO A 40 4.16 17.71 -4.07
N ALA A 41 5.04 18.43 -4.75
CA ALA A 41 5.27 18.20 -6.18
C ALA A 41 5.80 16.78 -6.39
N TYR A 42 5.33 16.13 -7.45
CA TYR A 42 5.82 14.81 -7.84
C TYR A 42 7.31 14.88 -8.20
N THR A 43 8.10 14.00 -7.60
CA THR A 43 9.56 13.93 -7.76
C THR A 43 10.04 12.68 -8.50
N GLY A 44 9.12 11.80 -8.90
CA GLY A 44 9.45 10.55 -9.59
C GLY A 44 9.77 10.75 -11.08
N PRO A 45 9.95 9.65 -11.81
CA PRO A 45 10.25 9.69 -13.24
C PRO A 45 9.15 10.42 -14.02
N ALA A 46 9.51 11.51 -14.70
CA ALA A 46 8.55 12.38 -15.37
C ALA A 46 7.88 11.69 -16.56
N GLY A 47 8.61 10.86 -17.30
CA GLY A 47 8.08 10.10 -18.42
C GLY A 47 6.96 9.13 -18.02
N PHE A 48 7.00 8.59 -16.81
CA PHE A 48 5.96 7.69 -16.30
C PHE A 48 4.60 8.38 -16.13
N VAL A 49 4.59 9.64 -15.69
CA VAL A 49 3.34 10.40 -15.47
C VAL A 49 2.90 11.21 -16.69
N GLN A 50 3.76 11.35 -17.69
CA GLN A 50 3.50 12.14 -18.91
C GLN A 50 2.95 11.30 -20.07
N TYR A 51 3.26 10.00 -20.11
CA TYR A 51 2.92 9.13 -21.23
C TYR A 51 2.15 7.91 -20.73
N GLU A 52 1.02 7.63 -21.38
CA GLU A 52 0.23 6.41 -21.12
C GLU A 52 0.92 5.16 -21.67
N ASP A 53 1.69 5.30 -22.76
CA ASP A 53 2.34 4.22 -23.48
C ASP A 53 3.87 4.35 -23.53
N ARG A 54 4.54 3.26 -23.91
CA ARG A 54 5.98 3.25 -24.22
C ARG A 54 6.27 4.12 -25.44
N VAL A 55 6.91 5.27 -25.22
CA VAL A 55 7.43 6.13 -26.29
C VAL A 55 8.95 6.01 -26.43
N GLN A 56 9.48 6.37 -27.60
CA GLN A 56 10.94 6.45 -27.78
C GLN A 56 11.51 7.59 -26.95
N GLY A 57 12.68 7.37 -26.33
CA GLY A 57 13.41 8.39 -25.58
C GLY A 57 13.06 8.51 -24.10
N LEU A 58 12.23 7.61 -23.55
CA LEU A 58 12.01 7.54 -22.10
C LEU A 58 13.30 7.26 -21.35
N ASP A 59 13.44 7.89 -20.18
CA ASP A 59 14.50 7.53 -19.24
C ASP A 59 14.31 6.11 -18.70
N ALA A 60 15.38 5.53 -18.16
CA ALA A 60 15.39 4.14 -17.72
C ALA A 60 14.36 3.86 -16.62
N ALA A 61 14.14 4.81 -15.69
CA ALA A 61 13.21 4.63 -14.58
C ALA A 61 11.76 4.69 -15.07
N SER A 62 11.42 5.67 -15.91
CA SER A 62 10.10 5.74 -16.55
C SER A 62 9.80 4.47 -17.37
N LEU A 63 10.76 4.02 -18.18
CA LEU A 63 10.61 2.80 -18.98
C LEU A 63 10.43 1.55 -18.10
N ALA A 64 11.13 1.47 -16.97
CA ALA A 64 11.06 0.35 -16.04
C ALA A 64 9.69 0.25 -15.35
N LEU A 65 9.08 1.38 -15.00
CA LEU A 65 7.73 1.44 -14.42
C LEU A 65 6.67 1.07 -15.45
N ILE A 66 6.68 1.70 -16.63
CA ILE A 66 5.70 1.41 -17.71
C ILE A 66 5.77 -0.07 -18.11
N LYS A 67 6.98 -0.64 -18.22
CA LYS A 67 7.14 -2.06 -18.53
C LYS A 67 6.46 -2.99 -17.53
N ARG A 68 6.55 -2.70 -16.24
CA ARG A 68 5.94 -3.52 -15.18
C ARG A 68 4.43 -3.33 -15.13
N LEU A 69 3.95 -2.09 -15.31
CA LEU A 69 2.52 -1.81 -15.42
C LEU A 69 1.89 -2.51 -16.65
N ASP A 70 2.58 -2.54 -17.79
CA ASP A 70 2.14 -3.28 -18.97
C ASP A 70 2.12 -4.80 -18.77
N LEU A 71 3.02 -5.31 -17.93
CA LEU A 71 3.03 -6.73 -17.60
C LEU A 71 1.83 -7.04 -16.71
N ASP A 72 1.62 -6.23 -15.67
CA ASP A 72 0.48 -6.32 -14.74
C ASP A 72 -0.87 -6.31 -15.47
N THR A 73 -1.07 -5.36 -16.40
CA THR A 73 -2.30 -5.28 -17.20
C THR A 73 -2.51 -6.44 -18.18
N LYS A 74 -1.47 -7.25 -18.44
CA LYS A 74 -1.50 -8.41 -19.36
C LYS A 74 -1.41 -9.74 -18.63
N VAL A 75 -1.30 -9.73 -17.31
CA VAL A 75 -1.22 -10.94 -16.50
C VAL A 75 -2.44 -11.84 -16.77
N MET A 76 -2.20 -13.13 -16.98
CA MET A 76 -3.24 -14.14 -16.99
C MET A 76 -3.78 -14.33 -15.56
N ASP A 77 -5.09 -14.50 -15.41
CA ASP A 77 -5.74 -14.79 -14.13
C ASP A 77 -4.91 -15.76 -13.26
N GLY A 78 -4.39 -15.26 -12.12
CA GLY A 78 -3.64 -16.04 -11.12
C GLY A 78 -2.17 -15.67 -10.90
N GLU A 79 -1.61 -14.70 -11.63
CA GLU A 79 -0.23 -14.23 -11.43
C GLU A 79 -0.16 -12.99 -10.52
N GLU A 80 -0.47 -13.17 -9.23
CA GLU A 80 -0.50 -12.15 -8.16
C GLU A 80 0.84 -11.39 -7.93
N SER A 81 1.94 -11.81 -8.57
CA SER A 81 3.28 -11.24 -8.35
C SER A 81 3.53 -9.91 -9.07
N ALA A 82 2.75 -9.58 -10.12
CA ALA A 82 3.05 -8.42 -10.96
C ALA A 82 2.75 -7.08 -10.27
N VAL A 83 1.68 -7.01 -9.48
CA VAL A 83 1.33 -5.84 -8.66
C VAL A 83 2.41 -5.58 -7.61
N ASP A 84 2.90 -6.62 -6.94
CA ASP A 84 3.99 -6.54 -5.97
C ASP A 84 5.29 -6.01 -6.61
N ASP A 85 5.63 -6.52 -7.80
CA ASP A 85 6.83 -6.12 -8.54
C ASP A 85 6.76 -4.68 -9.04
N PHE A 86 5.59 -4.27 -9.56
CA PHE A 86 5.35 -2.88 -9.97
C PHE A 86 5.43 -1.94 -8.77
N THR A 87 4.74 -2.25 -7.68
CA THR A 87 4.70 -1.41 -6.47
C THR A 87 6.09 -1.26 -5.84
N THR A 88 6.87 -2.35 -5.80
CA THR A 88 8.25 -2.31 -5.31
C THR A 88 9.11 -1.37 -6.15
N GLU A 89 9.01 -1.44 -7.48
CA GLU A 89 9.77 -0.54 -8.35
C GLU A 89 9.30 0.92 -8.23
N LEU A 90 7.98 1.14 -8.10
CA LEU A 90 7.41 2.47 -7.88
C LEU A 90 8.00 3.10 -6.62
N PHE A 91 8.07 2.37 -5.52
CA PHE A 91 8.65 2.86 -4.27
C PHE A 91 10.14 3.21 -4.42
N ARG A 92 10.93 2.39 -5.14
CA ARG A 92 12.33 2.72 -5.45
C ARG A 92 12.43 3.99 -6.29
N ALA A 93 11.62 4.10 -7.33
CA ALA A 93 11.63 5.24 -8.25
C ALA A 93 11.21 6.56 -7.57
N LEU A 94 10.37 6.48 -6.53
CA LEU A 94 9.96 7.62 -5.71
C LEU A 94 10.94 7.93 -4.57
N GLY A 95 11.96 7.11 -4.35
CA GLY A 95 12.97 7.32 -3.31
C GLY A 95 12.53 6.89 -1.91
N TYR A 96 11.57 5.96 -1.79
CA TYR A 96 11.18 5.39 -0.50
C TYR A 96 12.19 4.38 0.05
N GLU A 97 13.09 3.85 -0.78
CA GLU A 97 14.23 3.03 -0.35
C GLU A 97 15.46 3.94 -0.19
N THR A 98 15.96 4.04 1.03
CA THR A 98 17.05 4.95 1.43
C THR A 98 18.03 4.21 2.34
N GLU A 99 19.03 4.91 2.90
CA GLU A 99 19.92 4.33 3.91
C GLU A 99 19.19 3.87 5.19
N GLN A 100 18.03 4.48 5.49
CA GLN A 100 17.26 4.20 6.70
C GLN A 100 15.99 3.41 6.43
N THR A 101 15.64 3.17 5.17
CA THR A 101 14.37 2.54 4.80
C THR A 101 14.57 1.42 3.80
N VAL A 102 13.83 0.33 4.00
CA VAL A 102 13.87 -0.88 3.16
C VAL A 102 12.48 -1.24 2.67
N ILE A 103 12.40 -1.67 1.42
CA ILE A 103 11.16 -2.21 0.85
C ILE A 103 11.14 -3.73 1.07
N HIS A 104 10.05 -4.24 1.62
CA HIS A 104 9.79 -5.67 1.77
C HIS A 104 8.52 -6.06 1.02
N THR A 105 8.53 -7.26 0.46
CA THR A 105 7.33 -7.93 -0.05
C THR A 105 6.90 -9.03 0.91
N ARG A 106 5.59 -9.28 1.00
CA ARG A 106 5.00 -10.42 1.77
C ARG A 106 5.41 -10.48 3.23
N LYS A 107 5.62 -9.31 3.85
CA LYS A 107 6.07 -9.20 5.24
C LYS A 107 4.93 -9.55 6.20
N ASN A 108 5.20 -10.50 7.10
CA ASN A 108 4.31 -10.77 8.23
C ASN A 108 4.53 -9.73 9.33
N ILE A 109 3.48 -9.00 9.67
CA ILE A 109 3.40 -8.03 10.74
C ILE A 109 2.61 -8.63 11.88
N ARG A 110 3.16 -8.51 13.10
CA ARG A 110 2.49 -8.96 14.31
C ARG A 110 1.69 -7.81 14.90
N LEU A 111 0.40 -8.01 15.07
CA LEU A 111 -0.54 -7.03 15.61
C LEU A 111 -1.13 -7.54 16.92
N SER A 112 -1.45 -6.61 17.82
CA SER A 112 -2.24 -6.93 19.01
C SER A 112 -3.67 -6.47 18.81
N MET A 113 -4.60 -7.44 18.76
CA MET A 113 -6.02 -7.18 18.55
C MET A 113 -6.81 -7.93 19.62
N CYS A 114 -7.66 -7.21 20.37
CA CYS A 114 -8.49 -7.79 21.45
C CYS A 114 -7.69 -8.58 22.52
N GLY A 115 -6.45 -8.18 22.80
CA GLY A 115 -5.57 -8.92 23.72
C GLY A 115 -4.98 -10.20 23.14
N GLN A 116 -5.27 -10.52 21.87
CA GLN A 116 -4.66 -11.61 21.13
C GLN A 116 -3.54 -11.09 20.24
N GLN A 117 -2.56 -11.96 19.96
CA GLN A 117 -1.53 -11.70 18.96
C GLN A 117 -1.99 -12.31 17.65
N VAL A 118 -2.11 -11.48 16.62
CA VAL A 118 -2.50 -11.89 15.28
C VAL A 118 -1.43 -11.47 14.28
N TYR A 119 -1.44 -12.08 13.10
CA TYR A 119 -0.50 -11.78 12.03
C TYR A 119 -1.26 -11.26 10.81
N ALA A 120 -0.73 -10.22 10.21
CA ALA A 120 -1.17 -9.71 8.90
C ALA A 120 -0.02 -9.87 7.91
N ASN A 121 -0.33 -10.28 6.68
CA ASN A 121 0.65 -10.34 5.60
C ASN A 121 0.44 -9.13 4.69
N THR A 122 1.47 -8.30 4.53
CA THR A 122 1.43 -7.17 3.59
C THR A 122 1.88 -7.59 2.21
N ALA A 123 1.25 -7.06 1.16
CA ALA A 123 1.73 -7.24 -0.21
C ALA A 123 3.13 -6.62 -0.38
N VAL A 124 3.23 -5.30 -0.16
CA VAL A 124 4.50 -4.54 -0.15
C VAL A 124 4.52 -3.58 1.03
N CYS A 125 5.66 -3.38 1.70
CA CYS A 125 5.80 -2.39 2.76
C CYS A 125 7.15 -1.70 2.77
N VAL A 126 7.17 -0.45 3.25
CA VAL A 126 8.36 0.32 3.58
C VAL A 126 8.54 0.28 5.09
N MET A 127 9.70 -0.17 5.54
CA MET A 127 10.07 -0.16 6.95
C MET A 127 11.29 0.73 7.17
N ASP A 128 11.32 1.40 8.32
CA ASP A 128 12.56 1.96 8.86
C ASP A 128 13.47 0.82 9.38
N ILE A 129 14.79 1.00 9.35
CA ILE A 129 15.75 0.01 9.85
C ILE A 129 15.54 -0.32 11.34
N ASN A 130 14.92 0.58 12.11
CA ASN A 130 14.55 0.38 13.52
C ASN A 130 13.23 -0.39 13.68
N SER A 131 12.73 -1.02 12.61
CA SER A 131 11.54 -1.89 12.56
C SER A 131 10.19 -1.19 12.65
N GLU A 132 10.14 0.11 12.40
CA GLU A 132 8.86 0.83 12.30
C GLU A 132 8.28 0.67 10.89
N LEU A 133 7.03 0.20 10.81
CA LEU A 133 6.26 0.17 9.56
C LEU A 133 5.85 1.60 9.20
N LEU A 134 6.33 2.11 8.07
CA LEU A 134 6.04 3.48 7.63
C LEU A 134 4.87 3.51 6.64
N LEU A 135 4.86 2.56 5.71
CA LEU A 135 3.87 2.45 4.66
C LEU A 135 3.68 0.99 4.30
N PHE A 136 2.46 0.59 3.99
CA PHE A 136 2.21 -0.70 3.36
C PHE A 136 1.13 -0.57 2.30
N VAL A 137 1.21 -1.46 1.33
CA VAL A 137 0.21 -1.73 0.32
C VAL A 137 -0.38 -3.08 0.63
N GLN A 138 -1.70 -3.13 0.60
CA GLN A 138 -2.49 -4.34 0.79
C GLN A 138 -3.39 -4.45 -0.43
N GLU A 139 -3.33 -5.60 -1.09
CA GLU A 139 -4.30 -5.93 -2.13
C GLU A 139 -5.69 -6.05 -1.49
N ASP A 140 -6.69 -5.53 -2.19
CA ASP A 140 -8.07 -5.67 -1.73
C ASP A 140 -8.52 -7.10 -2.00
N ILE A 141 -8.89 -7.81 -0.92
CA ILE A 141 -9.38 -9.18 -1.03
C ILE A 141 -10.88 -9.08 -1.27
N THR A 142 -11.30 -9.10 -2.54
CA THR A 142 -12.71 -9.20 -2.94
C THR A 142 -13.37 -10.50 -2.51
#